data_AF-A0A2W7AY42-F1
#
_entry.id   AF-A0A2W7AY42-F1
#
_cell.length_a   1.000
_cell.length_b   1.000
_cell.length_c   1.000
_cell.angle_alpha   90.00
_cell.angle_beta   90.00
_cell.angle_gamma   90.00
#
_symmetry.space_group_name_H-M   'P 1'
#
loop_
_entity.id
_entity.type
_entity.pdbx_description
1 polymer ?
#
loop_
_entity_poly.entity_id
_entity_poly.type
_entity_poly.pdbx_seq_one_letter_code
_entity_poly.pdbx_strand_id
1 'polypeptide(L)'
;MPYQYDISPTQKIYLDNLGDNTLITLASGGPGQQQQSGTQVATGPWTELPQVVRVGSGVLVRCTTGQRTFIWQVQGRQIGAADATAWPADQAEPMQVTASSAPVMQPMAPMQPMQMGDMQMSASPMTMRMGNMTLGKIHGNSSGAADGNASGTASGPQKFCTQCGAAVSTGDRFCGSCGHQLQ
;
A
#
# COMPACT_ATOMS: atom_id res chain seq x y z
N MET A 1 -6.86 7.85 5.04
CA MET A 1 -5.83 7.90 6.10
C MET A 1 -6.50 7.43 7.37
N PRO A 2 -6.06 6.34 7.99
CA PRO A 2 -6.73 5.81 9.16
C PRO A 2 -6.58 6.77 10.35
N TYR A 3 -7.63 6.86 11.16
CA TYR A 3 -7.57 7.44 12.49
C TYR A 3 -6.90 6.44 13.42
N GLN A 4 -6.14 6.92 14.40
CA GLN A 4 -5.43 6.10 15.37
C GLN A 4 -5.68 6.55 16.80
N TYR A 5 -5.57 5.61 17.72
CA TYR A 5 -5.50 5.86 19.15
C TYR A 5 -4.60 4.83 19.85
N ASP A 6 -3.77 5.31 20.78
CA ASP A 6 -2.89 4.46 21.58
C ASP A 6 -3.65 3.95 22.81
N ILE A 7 -4.08 2.69 22.80
CA ILE A 7 -4.77 2.07 23.94
C ILE A 7 -3.79 1.86 25.10
N SER A 8 -2.58 1.38 24.79
CA SER A 8 -1.49 1.17 25.75
C SER A 8 -0.14 1.37 25.04
N PRO A 9 1.00 1.38 25.75
CA PRO A 9 2.33 1.51 25.12
C PRO A 9 2.62 0.45 24.06
N THR A 10 1.96 -0.70 24.16
CA THR A 10 2.11 -1.86 23.29
C THR A 10 0.91 -2.08 22.39
N GLN A 11 -0.12 -1.23 22.45
CA GLN A 11 -1.37 -1.49 21.73
C GLN A 11 -1.97 -0.22 21.13
N LYS A 12 -2.30 -0.32 19.84
CA LYS A 12 -2.88 0.75 19.04
C LYS A 12 -4.14 0.25 18.35
N ILE A 13 -5.11 1.14 18.18
CA ILE A 13 -6.28 0.91 17.34
C ILE A 13 -6.28 1.89 16.18
N TYR A 14 -6.65 1.39 15.00
CA TYR A 14 -6.81 2.15 13.78
C TYR A 14 -8.23 2.01 13.26
N LEU A 15 -8.82 3.11 12.84
CA LEU A 15 -10.14 3.17 12.22
C LEU A 15 -10.02 3.79 10.84
N ASP A 16 -10.43 3.06 9.81
CA ASP A 16 -10.50 3.57 8.44
C ASP A 16 -11.94 3.53 7.94
N ASN A 17 -12.34 4.59 7.23
CA ASN A 17 -13.64 4.68 6.59
C ASN A 17 -13.48 4.37 5.10
N LEU A 18 -13.92 3.18 4.69
CA LEU A 18 -13.86 2.69 3.32
C LEU A 18 -15.12 3.06 2.50
N GLY A 19 -15.89 4.05 2.95
CA GLY A 19 -17.15 4.46 2.32
C GLY A 19 -18.33 3.69 2.91
N ASP A 20 -18.53 2.44 2.49
CA ASP A 20 -19.66 1.63 2.98
C ASP A 20 -19.33 0.87 4.27
N ASN A 21 -18.04 0.71 4.56
CA ASN A 21 -17.56 -0.09 5.67
C ASN A 21 -16.55 0.69 6.51
N THR A 22 -16.56 0.41 7.81
CA THR A 22 -15.49 0.78 8.74
C THR A 22 -14.55 -0.39 8.92
N LEU A 23 -13.26 -0.17 8.66
CA LEU A 23 -12.20 -1.12 9.00
C LEU A 23 -11.58 -0.74 10.35
N ILE A 24 -11.73 -1.63 11.32
CA ILE A 24 -11.15 -1.50 12.67
C ILE A 24 -9.95 -2.43 12.75
N THR A 25 -8.74 -1.87 12.84
CA THR A 25 -7.51 -2.66 12.98
C THR A 25 -6.94 -2.48 14.37
N LEU A 26 -6.76 -3.58 15.09
CA LEU A 26 -6.09 -3.62 16.37
C LEU A 26 -4.67 -4.12 16.18
N ALA A 27 -3.69 -3.31 16.54
CA ALA A 27 -2.28 -3.67 16.50
C ALA A 27 -1.74 -3.79 17.92
N SER A 28 -1.08 -4.90 18.21
CA SER A 28 -0.35 -5.13 19.45
C SER A 28 1.11 -5.43 19.13
N GLY A 29 2.05 -4.75 19.78
CA GLY A 29 3.48 -4.92 19.64
C GLY A 29 4.14 -5.18 20.99
N GLY A 30 4.88 -6.28 21.10
CA GLY A 30 5.78 -6.59 22.21
C GLY A 30 7.16 -7.00 21.70
N PRO A 31 8.14 -7.23 22.58
CA PRO A 31 9.48 -7.66 22.17
C PRO A 31 9.39 -8.91 21.29
N GLY A 32 9.78 -8.78 20.01
CA GLY A 32 9.83 -9.88 19.05
C GLY A 32 8.49 -10.28 18.41
N GLN A 33 7.35 -9.67 18.76
CA GLN A 33 6.05 -9.98 18.12
C GLN A 33 5.21 -8.73 17.87
N GLN A 34 4.88 -8.51 16.59
CA GLN A 34 3.88 -7.54 16.15
C GLN A 34 2.72 -8.32 15.54
N GLN A 35 1.56 -8.25 16.16
CA GLN A 35 0.35 -8.91 15.66
C GLN A 35 -0.72 -7.87 15.39
N GLN A 36 -1.39 -8.01 14.26
CA GLN A 36 -2.48 -7.13 13.85
C GLN A 36 -3.71 -7.97 13.53
N SER A 37 -4.89 -7.46 13.86
CA SER A 37 -6.18 -8.06 13.53
C SER A 37 -7.13 -6.99 13.03
N GLY A 38 -7.69 -7.18 11.83
CA GLY A 38 -8.66 -6.28 11.21
C GLY A 38 -10.07 -6.86 11.30
N THR A 39 -11.05 -6.03 11.66
CA THR A 39 -12.48 -6.32 11.63
C THR A 39 -13.17 -5.29 10.76
N GLN A 40 -13.93 -5.74 9.78
CA GLN A 40 -14.68 -4.87 8.88
C GLN A 40 -16.16 -4.92 9.24
N VAL A 41 -16.79 -3.75 9.37
CA VAL A 41 -18.20 -3.59 9.76
C VAL A 41 -18.91 -2.70 8.76
N ALA A 42 -20.08 -3.12 8.30
CA ALA A 42 -20.94 -2.30 7.46
C ALA A 42 -21.54 -1.15 8.28
N THR A 43 -21.06 0.06 8.04
CA THR A 43 -21.47 1.27 8.77
C THR A 43 -22.04 2.35 7.86
N GLY A 44 -21.62 2.38 6.61
CA GLY A 44 -21.76 3.55 5.74
C GLY A 44 -20.76 4.66 6.08
N PRO A 45 -20.85 5.79 5.34
CA PRO A 45 -19.91 6.87 5.46
C PRO A 45 -20.09 7.63 6.76
N TRP A 46 -18.98 7.96 7.42
CA TRP A 46 -18.99 8.78 8.61
C TRP A 46 -19.38 10.23 8.31
N THR A 47 -20.19 10.81 9.18
CA THR A 47 -20.59 12.22 9.15
C THR A 47 -19.84 13.06 10.19
N GLU A 48 -19.18 12.41 11.14
CA GLU A 48 -18.37 13.03 12.20
C GLU A 48 -17.01 12.35 12.32
N LEU A 49 -16.06 13.03 12.95
CA LEU A 49 -14.78 12.43 13.32
C LEU A 49 -15.01 11.29 14.33
N PRO A 50 -14.33 10.14 14.18
CA PRO A 50 -14.44 9.06 15.15
C PRO A 50 -13.92 9.53 16.50
N GLN A 51 -14.62 9.15 17.55
CA GLN A 51 -14.29 9.49 18.92
C GLN A 51 -13.92 8.24 19.71
N VAL A 52 -13.16 8.43 20.76
CA VAL A 52 -12.70 7.37 21.65
C VAL A 52 -12.77 7.83 23.09
N VAL A 53 -13.03 6.89 23.99
CA VAL A 53 -12.97 7.13 25.42
C VAL A 53 -12.34 5.94 26.12
N ARG A 54 -11.54 6.21 27.16
CA ARG A 54 -10.95 5.15 27.99
C ARG A 54 -11.96 4.66 29.01
N VAL A 55 -12.10 3.35 29.11
CA VAL A 55 -12.98 2.71 30.11
C VAL A 55 -12.21 1.54 30.74
N GLY A 56 -11.78 1.73 31.99
CA GLY A 56 -10.95 0.75 32.71
C GLY A 56 -9.65 0.44 31.95
N SER A 57 -9.44 -0.83 31.60
CA SER A 57 -8.27 -1.30 30.84
C SER A 57 -8.45 -1.30 29.32
N GLY A 58 -9.58 -0.77 28.82
CA GLY A 58 -9.94 -0.77 27.40
C GLY A 58 -10.40 0.60 26.93
N VAL A 59 -10.98 0.62 25.74
CA VAL A 59 -11.57 1.83 25.15
C VAL A 59 -12.94 1.53 24.54
N LEU A 60 -13.81 2.53 24.54
CA LEU A 60 -14.96 2.56 23.63
C LEU A 60 -14.61 3.45 22.46
N VAL A 61 -14.95 3.02 21.25
CA VAL A 61 -14.79 3.79 20.02
C VAL A 61 -16.15 4.03 19.41
N ARG A 62 -16.40 5.26 18.99
CA ARG A 62 -17.66 5.70 18.41
C ARG A 62 -17.42 6.26 17.01
N CYS A 63 -18.25 5.83 16.06
CA CYS A 63 -18.40 6.53 14.79
C CYS A 63 -19.86 6.90 14.56
N THR A 64 -20.10 8.11 14.06
CA THR A 64 -21.42 8.60 13.69
C THR A 64 -21.54 8.60 12.17
N THR A 65 -22.62 8.03 11.65
CA THR A 65 -22.95 8.01 10.22
C THR A 65 -24.30 8.70 10.02
N GLY A 66 -24.66 8.97 8.76
CA GLY A 66 -25.96 9.57 8.44
C GLY A 66 -27.17 8.71 8.83
N GLN A 67 -26.97 7.42 9.07
CA GLN A 67 -28.04 6.49 9.45
C GLN A 67 -28.12 6.24 10.94
N ARG A 68 -26.97 6.06 11.61
CA ARG A 68 -26.88 5.70 13.04
C ARG A 68 -25.48 5.92 13.60
N THR A 69 -25.40 5.88 14.92
CA THR A 69 -24.14 5.80 15.66
C THR A 69 -23.77 4.33 15.93
N PHE A 70 -22.49 4.01 15.75
CA PHE A 70 -21.92 2.72 16.13
C PHE A 70 -20.95 2.93 17.28
N ILE A 71 -21.01 2.04 18.26
CA ILE A 71 -20.06 2.00 19.37
C ILE A 71 -19.48 0.61 19.45
N TRP A 72 -18.16 0.53 19.56
CA TRP A 72 -17.44 -0.71 19.80
C TRP A 72 -16.62 -0.61 21.07
N GLN A 73 -16.70 -1.65 21.88
CA GLN A 73 -15.80 -1.85 23.00
C GLN A 73 -14.59 -2.66 22.58
N VAL A 74 -13.42 -2.18 22.98
CA VAL A 74 -12.14 -2.82 22.72
C VAL A 74 -11.47 -3.08 24.06
N GLN A 75 -11.34 -4.35 24.40
CA GLN A 75 -10.67 -4.79 25.63
C GLN A 75 -9.73 -5.95 25.31
N GLY A 76 -8.45 -5.78 25.66
CA GLY A 76 -7.43 -6.72 25.24
C GLY A 76 -7.44 -6.83 23.71
N ARG A 77 -7.69 -8.02 23.17
CA ARG A 77 -7.69 -8.29 21.72
C ARG A 77 -9.08 -8.38 21.09
N GLN A 78 -10.13 -8.19 21.88
CA GLN A 78 -11.50 -8.40 21.43
C GLN A 78 -12.13 -7.06 21.04
N ILE A 79 -12.87 -7.08 19.95
CA ILE A 79 -13.70 -5.97 19.48
C ILE A 79 -15.14 -6.46 19.53
N GLY A 80 -15.97 -5.82 20.34
CA GLY A 80 -17.39 -6.13 20.49
C GLY A 80 -18.24 -4.90 20.23
N ALA A 81 -19.46 -5.08 19.74
CA ALA A 81 -20.44 -3.98 19.71
C ALA A 81 -20.83 -3.61 21.15
N ALA A 82 -20.98 -2.32 21.41
CA ALA A 82 -21.43 -1.79 22.70
C ALA A 82 -22.68 -0.93 22.50
N ASP A 83 -23.44 -0.79 23.59
CA ASP A 83 -24.64 0.04 23.61
C ASP A 83 -24.29 1.53 23.59
N ALA A 84 -25.14 2.35 22.96
CA ALA A 84 -25.00 3.80 22.95
C ALA A 84 -25.10 4.41 24.35
N THR A 85 -25.90 3.79 25.22
CA THR A 85 -26.10 4.21 26.61
C THR A 85 -24.83 4.07 27.46
N ALA A 86 -23.88 3.23 27.04
CA ALA A 86 -22.61 3.05 27.72
C ALA A 86 -21.58 4.15 27.38
N TRP A 87 -21.92 5.16 26.56
CA TRP A 87 -20.99 6.20 26.13
C TRP A 87 -20.91 7.38 27.11
N PRO A 88 -19.77 7.57 27.81
CA PRO A 88 -19.52 8.73 28.65
C PRO A 88 -19.07 9.92 27.79
N ALA A 89 -20.02 10.74 27.35
CA ALA A 89 -19.78 11.86 26.43
C ALA A 89 -18.76 12.89 26.98
N ASP A 90 -18.73 13.11 28.29
CA ASP A 90 -17.85 14.10 28.93
C ASP A 90 -16.35 13.73 28.87
N GLN A 91 -16.03 12.47 28.60
CA GLN A 91 -14.66 11.95 28.53
C GLN A 91 -14.25 11.56 27.10
N ALA A 92 -15.10 11.87 26.11
CA ALA A 92 -14.84 11.54 24.71
C ALA A 92 -13.78 12.46 24.10
N GLU A 93 -12.77 11.87 23.47
CA GLU A 93 -11.74 12.57 22.72
C GLU A 93 -11.82 12.20 21.23
N PRO A 94 -11.58 13.14 20.30
CA PRO A 94 -11.49 12.80 18.88
C PRO A 94 -10.22 11.97 18.61
N MET A 95 -10.33 10.95 17.75
CA MET A 95 -9.16 10.19 17.33
C MET A 95 -8.23 11.04 16.45
N GLN A 96 -6.93 10.76 16.50
CA GLN A 96 -5.93 11.47 15.71
C GLN A 96 -5.77 10.81 14.34
N VAL A 97 -5.50 11.58 13.29
CA VAL A 97 -5.18 11.00 11.98
C VAL A 97 -3.75 10.46 12.01
N THR A 98 -3.51 9.25 11.49
CA THR A 98 -2.14 8.81 11.22
C THR A 98 -1.61 9.68 10.08
N ALA A 99 -0.82 10.71 10.41
CA ALA A 99 -0.08 11.45 9.41
C ALA A 99 0.87 10.48 8.73
N SER A 100 0.67 10.22 7.43
CA SER A 100 1.62 9.49 6.61
C SER A 100 2.91 10.31 6.58
N SER A 101 3.85 10.02 7.47
CA SER A 101 5.21 10.52 7.38
C SER A 101 5.93 9.75 6.26
N ALA A 102 5.51 9.98 5.01
CA ALA A 102 6.36 9.64 3.89
C ALA A 102 7.63 10.49 4.06
N PRO A 103 8.83 9.92 4.09
CA PRO A 103 10.04 10.72 4.00
C PRO A 103 9.97 11.45 2.66
N VAL A 104 9.84 12.78 2.71
CA VAL A 104 10.05 13.61 1.54
C VAL A 104 11.49 13.38 1.11
N MET A 105 11.70 12.56 0.07
CA MET A 105 12.97 12.57 -0.64
C MET A 105 13.11 13.99 -1.17
N GLN A 106 13.96 14.79 -0.52
CA GLN A 106 14.39 16.05 -1.09
C GLN A 106 14.94 15.74 -2.48
N PRO A 107 14.52 16.45 -3.54
CA PRO A 107 15.11 16.28 -4.86
C PRO A 107 16.62 16.42 -4.69
N MET A 108 17.37 15.38 -5.05
CA MET A 108 18.83 15.47 -5.03
C MET A 108 19.21 16.70 -5.86
N ALA A 109 19.86 17.67 -5.22
CA ALA A 109 20.37 18.83 -5.93
C ALA A 109 21.27 18.32 -7.08
N PRO A 110 21.19 18.92 -8.28
CA PRO A 110 22.05 18.52 -9.39
C PRO A 110 23.50 18.62 -8.94
N MET A 111 24.21 17.49 -8.95
CA MET A 111 25.63 17.45 -8.66
C MET A 111 26.33 18.42 -9.61
N GLN A 112 27.03 19.40 -9.05
CA GLN A 112 27.86 20.29 -9.85
C GLN A 112 28.92 19.46 -10.58
N PRO A 113 29.25 19.76 -11.85
CA PRO A 113 30.20 18.99 -12.61
C PRO A 113 31.58 19.05 -11.93
N MET A 114 32.06 17.90 -11.47
CA MET A 114 33.44 17.76 -11.00
C MET A 114 34.39 18.10 -12.15
N GLN A 115 35.15 19.18 -12.02
CA GLN A 115 36.21 19.54 -12.95
C GLN A 115 37.39 18.59 -12.75
N MET A 116 37.49 17.53 -13.55
CA MET A 116 38.76 16.86 -13.80
C MET A 116 39.51 17.67 -14.86
N GLY A 117 40.71 18.15 -14.50
CA GLY A 117 41.57 18.92 -15.40
C GLY A 117 41.81 18.25 -16.76
N ASP A 118 41.92 19.10 -17.77
CA ASP A 118 42.40 18.88 -19.14
C ASP A 118 41.56 18.05 -20.14
N MET A 119 40.28 17.78 -19.86
CA MET A 119 39.35 17.23 -20.86
C MET A 119 38.33 18.28 -21.35
N GLN A 120 38.62 18.94 -22.47
CA GLN A 120 37.70 19.84 -23.14
C GLN A 120 36.75 19.07 -24.08
N MET A 121 35.46 19.06 -23.77
CA MET A 121 34.39 18.73 -24.72
C MET A 121 33.66 20.02 -25.09
N SER A 122 33.74 20.42 -26.37
CA SER A 122 33.00 21.58 -26.88
C SER A 122 31.74 21.12 -27.61
N ALA A 123 30.58 21.67 -27.22
CA ALA A 123 29.26 21.15 -27.56
C ALA A 123 28.69 21.62 -28.92
N SER A 124 29.50 22.23 -29.81
CA SER A 124 29.10 22.57 -31.18
C SER A 124 30.32 22.98 -32.01
N PRO A 125 30.76 22.22 -33.03
CA PRO A 125 30.47 20.82 -33.38
C PRO A 125 31.26 19.84 -32.50
N MET A 126 30.67 18.69 -32.15
CA MET A 126 31.29 17.64 -31.31
C MET A 126 32.65 17.22 -31.86
N THR A 127 33.73 17.75 -31.28
CA THR A 127 35.10 17.42 -31.66
C THR A 127 35.85 16.96 -30.41
N MET A 128 36.19 15.67 -30.36
CA MET A 128 36.97 15.08 -29.27
C MET A 128 38.45 15.03 -29.67
N ARG A 129 39.34 15.66 -28.89
CA ARG A 129 40.81 15.63 -29.10
C ARG A 129 41.47 14.93 -27.91
N MET A 130 41.91 13.69 -28.08
CA MET A 130 42.74 12.97 -27.11
C MET A 130 44.12 12.71 -27.71
N GLY A 131 45.07 13.64 -27.53
CA GLY A 131 46.49 13.39 -27.81
C GLY A 131 46.82 12.68 -29.14
N ASN A 132 47.84 11.81 -29.15
CA ASN A 132 48.45 11.20 -30.34
C ASN A 132 48.10 9.72 -30.60
N MET A 133 46.99 9.19 -30.08
CA MET A 133 46.67 7.76 -30.22
C MET A 133 45.54 7.52 -31.23
N THR A 134 45.94 7.21 -32.46
CA THR A 134 45.09 6.57 -33.46
C THR A 134 45.06 5.07 -33.23
N LEU A 135 43.89 4.48 -32.96
CA LEU A 135 43.70 3.02 -33.03
C LEU A 135 42.65 2.68 -34.09
N GLY A 136 43.11 1.90 -35.07
CA GLY A 136 42.45 1.62 -36.34
C GLY A 136 41.38 0.53 -36.31
N LYS A 137 40.56 0.56 -37.38
CA LYS A 137 39.55 -0.42 -37.80
C LYS A 137 40.06 -1.87 -37.81
N ILE A 138 39.22 -2.76 -37.28
CA ILE A 138 39.03 -4.16 -37.72
C ILE A 138 37.51 -4.38 -37.82
N HIS A 139 36.93 -4.23 -39.01
CA HIS A 139 36.54 -5.30 -39.95
C HIS A 139 35.62 -6.39 -39.36
N GLY A 140 34.38 -6.44 -39.86
CA GLY A 140 33.43 -7.53 -39.62
C GLY A 140 32.03 -7.20 -40.16
N ASN A 141 31.88 -7.23 -41.48
CA ASN A 141 30.66 -6.97 -42.25
C ASN A 141 29.66 -8.15 -42.21
N SER A 142 28.36 -7.85 -42.05
CA SER A 142 27.16 -8.46 -42.70
C SER A 142 25.92 -8.00 -41.90
N SER A 143 24.95 -7.21 -42.39
CA SER A 143 24.02 -7.32 -43.52
C SER A 143 23.13 -8.56 -43.50
N GLY A 144 21.81 -8.34 -43.38
CA GLY A 144 20.74 -9.30 -43.71
C GLY A 144 19.98 -9.75 -42.47
N ALA A 145 18.82 -9.17 -42.12
CA ALA A 145 17.50 -9.31 -42.77
C ALA A 145 16.69 -10.50 -42.23
N ALA A 146 15.49 -10.14 -41.74
CA ALA A 146 14.23 -10.85 -41.81
C ALA A 146 14.04 -12.21 -41.11
N ASP A 147 12.75 -12.44 -40.84
CA ASP A 147 12.08 -13.67 -40.46
C ASP A 147 12.16 -14.03 -38.95
N GLY A 148 11.08 -13.97 -38.18
CA GLY A 148 9.70 -14.28 -38.53
C GLY A 148 9.45 -15.76 -38.24
N ASN A 149 9.10 -16.08 -36.99
CA ASN A 149 8.35 -17.27 -36.58
C ASN A 149 8.01 -17.07 -35.08
N ALA A 150 6.80 -16.76 -34.59
CA ALA A 150 5.45 -17.16 -35.00
C ALA A 150 5.25 -18.68 -35.08
N SER A 151 5.19 -19.34 -33.91
CA SER A 151 4.38 -20.54 -33.69
C SER A 151 4.30 -20.75 -32.18
N GLY A 152 3.15 -20.70 -31.51
CA GLY A 152 1.84 -21.23 -31.89
C GLY A 152 1.67 -22.53 -31.10
N THR A 153 0.82 -22.61 -30.09
CA THR A 153 -0.62 -22.93 -30.15
C THR A 153 -1.00 -23.24 -28.68
N ALA A 154 -2.15 -22.90 -28.10
CA ALA A 154 -3.48 -22.86 -28.66
C ALA A 154 -4.33 -21.77 -27.98
N SER A 155 -5.04 -21.01 -28.80
CA SER A 155 -6.17 -20.19 -28.39
C SER A 155 -7.32 -21.11 -27.97
N GLY A 156 -7.29 -21.56 -26.70
CA GLY A 156 -8.52 -21.96 -26.00
C GLY A 156 -9.25 -20.70 -25.52
N PRO A 157 -10.57 -20.76 -25.23
CA PRO A 157 -11.25 -19.65 -24.58
C PRO A 157 -10.51 -19.36 -23.27
N GLN A 158 -9.83 -18.21 -23.20
CA GLN A 158 -9.16 -17.80 -21.98
C GLN A 158 -10.24 -17.61 -20.94
N LYS A 159 -10.25 -18.50 -19.95
CA LYS A 159 -11.16 -18.38 -18.82
C LYS A 159 -10.53 -17.39 -17.84
N PHE A 160 -11.39 -16.63 -17.17
CA PHE A 160 -10.97 -15.73 -16.12
C PHE A 160 -11.55 -16.23 -14.80
N CYS A 161 -10.78 -16.11 -13.73
CA CYS A 161 -11.25 -16.42 -12.40
C CYS A 161 -12.43 -15.50 -12.04
N THR A 162 -13.57 -16.06 -11.67
CA THR A 162 -14.76 -15.28 -11.29
C THR A 162 -14.60 -14.54 -9.96
N GLN A 163 -13.62 -14.93 -9.14
CA GLN A 163 -13.37 -14.30 -7.85
C GLN A 163 -12.36 -13.14 -7.91
N CYS A 164 -11.34 -13.21 -8.77
CA CYS A 164 -10.29 -12.17 -8.81
C CYS A 164 -10.00 -11.62 -10.21
N GLY A 165 -10.64 -12.14 -11.26
CA GLY A 165 -10.45 -11.69 -12.64
C GLY A 165 -9.14 -12.13 -13.30
N ALA A 166 -8.28 -12.88 -12.61
CA ALA A 166 -7.02 -13.36 -13.18
C ALA A 166 -7.26 -14.34 -14.33
N ALA A 167 -6.42 -14.26 -15.37
CA ALA A 167 -6.44 -15.21 -16.48
C ALA A 167 -6.04 -16.61 -15.99
N VAL A 168 -6.83 -17.63 -16.36
CA VAL A 168 -6.64 -19.02 -15.94
C VAL A 168 -6.70 -19.94 -17.16
N SER A 169 -5.87 -20.98 -17.15
CA SER A 169 -5.73 -21.92 -18.26
C SER A 169 -6.82 -22.99 -18.21
N THR A 170 -7.23 -23.49 -19.38
CA THR A 170 -8.20 -24.59 -19.47
C THR A 170 -7.52 -25.89 -19.03
N GLY A 171 -7.63 -26.21 -17.74
CA GLY A 171 -6.94 -27.31 -17.08
C GLY A 171 -6.57 -27.00 -15.62
N ASP A 172 -6.56 -25.72 -15.24
CA ASP A 172 -6.26 -25.29 -13.89
C ASP A 172 -7.38 -25.70 -12.92
N ARG A 173 -6.98 -26.41 -11.86
CA ARG A 173 -7.86 -26.84 -10.75
C ARG A 173 -8.15 -25.68 -9.79
N PHE A 174 -7.17 -24.82 -9.61
CA PHE A 174 -7.19 -23.69 -8.70
C PHE A 174 -6.57 -22.46 -9.38
N CYS A 175 -7.06 -21.28 -9.05
CA CYS A 175 -6.49 -20.03 -9.51
C CYS A 175 -5.14 -19.79 -8.83
N GLY A 176 -4.07 -19.66 -9.62
CA GLY A 176 -2.73 -19.35 -9.09
C GLY A 176 -2.61 -17.97 -8.44
N SER A 177 -3.59 -17.07 -8.65
CA SER A 177 -3.57 -15.72 -8.08
C SER A 177 -4.30 -15.62 -6.73
N CYS A 178 -5.42 -16.31 -6.54
CA CYS A 178 -6.23 -16.21 -5.32
C CYS A 178 -6.53 -17.54 -4.62
N GLY A 179 -6.10 -18.66 -5.19
CA GLY A 179 -6.32 -20.00 -4.63
C GLY A 179 -7.75 -20.56 -4.81
N HIS A 180 -8.65 -19.83 -5.47
CA HIS A 180 -10.03 -20.28 -5.69
C HIS A 180 -10.11 -21.48 -6.63
N GLN A 181 -10.96 -22.46 -6.31
CA GLN A 181 -11.16 -23.64 -7.15
C GLN A 181 -11.96 -23.29 -8.41
N LEU A 182 -11.47 -23.71 -9.59
CA LEU A 182 -12.05 -23.38 -10.91
C LEU A 182 -12.81 -24.56 -11.53
N GLN A 183 -12.81 -25.70 -10.84
CA GLN A 183 -13.52 -26.95 -11.18
C GLN A 183 -14.83 -27.06 -10.45
#